data_AF-A0A6V8DXN1-F1
#
_entry.id   AF-A0A6V8DXN1-F1
#
_cell.length_a   1.000
_cell.length_b   1.000
_cell.length_c   1.000
_cell.angle_alpha   90.00
_cell.angle_beta   90.00
_cell.angle_gamma   90.00
#
_symmetry.space_group_name_H-M   'P 1'
#
loop_
_entity.id
_entity.type
_entity.pdbx_description
1 polymer ?
#
loop_
_entity_poly.entity_id
_entity_poly.type
_entity_poly.pdbx_seq_one_letter_code
_entity_poly.pdbx_strand_id
1 'polypeptide(L)'
;MSMNISDLDLDRGFFQFTLPYRWQFWIGWVIGMIMIIAGIVTNPAISLVGLLFVGLCSPGSLEADLHKVRQAAPKPEDLEKEALEKGFSIDSWWMGRTSYTPTTDPSDWILPAPGPATWNENQYVPHGDGTPLPEHPVNVGTPRPATISTYGIMMLLFVLGLCTGAWYAVENSTPEEDLTFLPYVALGVGALWSIIGYFRYKMQRQMADTPTSLVRSVAVGNPELVGQVRPSKSGVLRVVVDGHPNRIIPNCVNFHWSYEVKIRETTTDSEGKKQTREYWRTIREDSGGLPFILNDGTGGILVKPTTFKRTDMGQYLKRWESNHADSLKKELGMEFAARLFTGGNVVKHRWTVYALRVGNPVYLVGTTKSRPQEDVQNEGLDGTLQNTLLEVVGEDAPGVKATLQRGTELANLGRMRSSFEVMMIPLCLTLGGLVVTLINL
;
A
#
# COMPACT_ATOMS: atom_id res chain seq x y z
N MET A 1 -13.62 -25.47 -2.41
CA MET A 1 -13.56 -25.30 -3.88
C MET A 1 -12.44 -24.31 -4.14
N SER A 2 -11.31 -24.76 -4.70
CA SER A 2 -10.19 -23.88 -5.04
C SER A 2 -10.62 -22.97 -6.20
N MET A 3 -10.54 -21.66 -6.02
CA MET A 3 -10.95 -20.69 -7.04
C MET A 3 -9.76 -20.37 -7.94
N ASN A 4 -9.89 -20.56 -9.25
CA ASN A 4 -8.85 -20.24 -10.22
C ASN A 4 -9.07 -18.82 -10.80
N ILE A 5 -8.01 -18.21 -11.32
CA ILE A 5 -8.10 -16.88 -11.95
C ILE A 5 -8.97 -16.90 -13.21
N SER A 6 -8.99 -18.01 -13.94
CA SER A 6 -9.85 -18.22 -15.12
C SER A 6 -11.35 -18.18 -14.80
N ASP A 7 -11.70 -18.47 -13.55
CA ASP A 7 -13.09 -18.53 -13.10
C ASP A 7 -13.56 -17.17 -12.56
N LEU A 8 -12.65 -16.19 -12.45
CA LEU A 8 -12.91 -14.88 -11.89
C LEU A 8 -13.23 -13.88 -13.00
N ASP A 9 -14.41 -13.26 -12.93
CA ASP A 9 -14.70 -12.08 -13.75
C ASP A 9 -13.93 -10.87 -13.21
N LEU A 10 -12.99 -10.39 -14.00
CA LEU A 10 -12.18 -9.21 -13.71
C LEU A 10 -12.91 -7.90 -14.03
N ASP A 11 -14.02 -7.93 -14.78
CA ASP A 11 -14.88 -6.77 -15.01
C ASP A 11 -16.18 -6.90 -14.21
N ARG A 12 -16.22 -6.26 -13.05
CA ARG A 12 -17.33 -6.43 -12.11
C ARG A 12 -18.58 -5.60 -12.44
N GLY A 13 -18.60 -4.90 -13.56
CA GLY A 13 -19.77 -4.14 -14.02
C GLY A 13 -20.24 -3.08 -13.01
N PHE A 14 -21.56 -2.96 -12.83
CA PHE A 14 -22.13 -1.86 -12.03
C PHE A 14 -22.04 -2.08 -10.51
N PHE A 15 -22.53 -3.21 -10.00
CA PHE A 15 -22.63 -3.47 -8.57
C PHE A 15 -22.02 -4.81 -8.16
N GLN A 16 -21.23 -4.80 -7.09
CA GLN A 16 -20.70 -6.00 -6.46
C GLN A 16 -20.93 -5.99 -4.95
N PHE A 17 -21.63 -7.01 -4.45
CA PHE A 17 -21.69 -7.29 -3.02
C PHE A 17 -20.35 -7.89 -2.56
N THR A 18 -19.71 -7.22 -1.61
CA THR A 18 -18.44 -7.61 -1.00
C THR A 18 -18.61 -7.93 0.48
N LEU A 19 -17.90 -8.96 0.93
CA LEU A 19 -17.84 -9.39 2.33
C LEU A 19 -16.39 -9.37 2.82
N PRO A 20 -16.15 -9.13 4.13
CA PRO A 20 -14.82 -9.20 4.70
C PRO A 20 -14.16 -10.57 4.48
N TYR A 21 -12.85 -10.58 4.30
CA TYR A 21 -12.06 -11.84 4.20
C TYR A 21 -11.11 -12.04 5.39
N ARG A 22 -10.87 -11.01 6.22
CA ARG A 22 -10.10 -11.13 7.46
C ARG A 22 -11.04 -11.18 8.66
N TRP A 23 -10.74 -12.05 9.63
CA TRP A 23 -11.57 -12.25 10.82
C TRP A 23 -11.80 -10.95 11.62
N GLN A 24 -10.78 -10.08 11.72
CA GLN A 24 -10.89 -8.79 12.43
C GLN A 24 -11.96 -7.86 11.82
N PHE A 25 -12.12 -7.90 10.49
CA PHE A 25 -13.11 -7.08 9.78
C PHE A 25 -14.51 -7.69 9.86
N TRP A 26 -14.62 -9.02 10.00
CA TRP A 26 -15.91 -9.68 10.27
C TRP A 26 -16.54 -9.20 11.59
N ILE A 27 -15.74 -9.02 12.64
CA ILE A 27 -16.23 -8.52 13.93
C ILE A 27 -16.86 -7.14 13.76
N GLY A 28 -16.14 -6.19 13.14
CA GLY A 28 -16.64 -4.85 12.89
C GLY A 28 -17.86 -4.83 11.96
N TRP A 29 -17.87 -5.68 10.94
CA TRP A 29 -18.98 -5.79 9.99
C TRP A 29 -20.27 -6.30 10.65
N VAL A 30 -20.20 -7.35 11.48
CA VAL A 30 -21.36 -7.90 12.20
C VAL A 30 -21.89 -6.90 13.22
N ILE A 31 -21.00 -6.25 13.99
CA ILE A 31 -21.38 -5.18 14.92
C ILE A 31 -22.10 -4.06 14.17
N GLY A 32 -21.56 -3.63 13.03
CA GLY A 32 -22.17 -2.61 12.18
C GLY A 32 -23.57 -2.99 11.71
N MET A 33 -23.78 -4.23 11.26
CA MET A 33 -25.11 -4.73 10.85
C MET A 33 -26.11 -4.73 12.01
N ILE A 34 -25.69 -5.16 13.21
CA ILE A 34 -26.53 -5.11 14.41
C ILE A 34 -26.92 -3.67 14.74
N MET A 35 -25.98 -2.72 14.64
CA MET A 35 -26.24 -1.30 14.87
C MET A 35 -27.20 -0.72 13.83
N ILE A 36 -27.10 -1.11 12.55
CA ILE A 36 -28.06 -0.69 11.52
C ILE A 36 -29.48 -1.09 11.91
N ILE A 37 -29.69 -2.36 12.26
CA ILE A 37 -31.01 -2.89 12.63
C ILE A 37 -31.52 -2.25 13.92
N ALA A 38 -30.68 -2.17 14.95
CA ALA A 38 -31.05 -1.58 16.24
C ALA A 38 -31.40 -0.09 16.11
N GLY A 39 -30.65 0.66 15.30
CA GLY A 39 -30.88 2.09 15.12
C GLY A 39 -32.18 2.43 14.38
N ILE A 40 -32.66 1.55 13.51
CA ILE A 40 -33.98 1.73 12.86
C ILE A 40 -35.10 1.77 13.90
N VAL A 41 -34.97 0.96 14.96
CA VAL A 41 -35.99 0.84 16.01
C VAL A 41 -35.80 1.88 17.12
N THR A 42 -34.56 2.28 17.41
CA THR A 42 -34.23 3.06 18.60
C THR A 42 -33.82 4.50 18.30
N ASN A 43 -32.79 4.68 17.47
CA ASN A 43 -32.24 5.98 17.13
C ASN A 43 -31.51 5.90 15.78
N PRO A 44 -31.93 6.68 14.75
CA PRO A 44 -31.29 6.70 13.44
C PRO A 44 -29.77 6.98 13.48
N ALA A 45 -29.27 7.72 14.47
CA ALA A 45 -27.83 7.98 14.63
C ALA A 45 -27.02 6.68 14.86
N ILE A 46 -27.61 5.69 15.54
CA ILE A 46 -26.99 4.37 15.72
C ILE A 46 -26.86 3.66 14.37
N SER A 47 -27.87 3.77 13.50
CA SER A 47 -27.80 3.22 12.15
C SER A 47 -26.74 3.89 11.30
N LEU A 48 -26.51 5.20 11.44
CA LEU A 48 -25.41 5.90 10.75
C LEU A 48 -24.05 5.35 11.16
N VAL A 49 -23.81 5.16 12.46
CA VAL A 49 -22.56 4.54 12.92
C VAL A 49 -22.45 3.10 12.40
N GLY A 50 -23.55 2.34 12.37
CA GLY A 50 -23.58 1.01 11.78
C GLY A 50 -23.18 0.99 10.30
N LEU A 51 -23.73 1.91 9.49
CA LEU A 51 -23.38 2.06 8.07
C LEU A 51 -21.88 2.36 7.89
N LEU A 52 -21.32 3.23 8.71
CA LEU A 52 -19.89 3.53 8.70
C LEU A 52 -19.04 2.29 9.00
N PHE A 53 -19.41 1.50 10.02
CA PHE A 53 -18.70 0.27 10.37
C PHE A 53 -18.73 -0.78 9.25
N VAL A 54 -19.91 -1.03 8.67
CA VAL A 54 -20.07 -1.97 7.56
C VAL A 54 -19.26 -1.49 6.34
N GLY A 55 -19.36 -0.19 6.01
CA GLY A 55 -18.59 0.42 4.93
C GLY A 55 -17.08 0.23 5.10
N LEU A 56 -16.52 0.69 6.23
CA LEU A 56 -15.08 0.62 6.50
C LEU A 56 -14.52 -0.81 6.57
N CYS A 57 -15.33 -1.79 6.96
CA CYS A 57 -14.92 -3.20 7.02
C CYS A 57 -15.12 -3.95 5.69
N SER A 58 -15.81 -3.35 4.71
CA SER A 58 -16.06 -3.97 3.41
C SER A 58 -14.87 -3.77 2.46
N PRO A 59 -14.31 -4.84 1.88
CA PRO A 59 -13.18 -4.75 0.97
C PRO A 59 -13.60 -4.25 -0.42
N GLY A 60 -12.62 -3.97 -1.27
CA GLY A 60 -12.86 -3.67 -2.69
C GLY A 60 -13.52 -4.84 -3.43
N SER A 61 -14.13 -4.56 -4.59
CA SER A 61 -14.93 -5.53 -5.36
C SER A 61 -14.18 -6.81 -5.75
N LEU A 62 -12.88 -6.70 -6.05
CA LEU A 62 -12.04 -7.84 -6.45
C LEU A 62 -11.14 -8.37 -5.32
N GLU A 63 -10.92 -7.60 -4.27
CA GLU A 63 -9.89 -7.87 -3.26
C GLU A 63 -10.08 -9.21 -2.53
N ALA A 64 -11.32 -9.50 -2.08
CA ALA A 64 -11.62 -10.74 -1.36
C ALA A 64 -11.46 -11.98 -2.24
N ASP A 65 -11.75 -11.86 -3.53
CA ASP A 65 -11.69 -12.97 -4.47
C ASP A 65 -10.26 -13.23 -4.93
N LEU A 66 -9.47 -12.18 -5.21
CA LEU A 66 -8.04 -12.31 -5.45
C LEU A 66 -7.30 -12.91 -4.24
N HIS A 67 -7.76 -12.63 -3.03
CA HIS A 67 -7.24 -13.27 -1.83
C HIS A 67 -7.48 -14.79 -1.83
N LYS A 68 -8.67 -15.25 -2.25
CA LYS A 68 -8.98 -16.69 -2.37
C LYS A 68 -8.13 -17.36 -3.46
N VAL A 69 -7.95 -16.70 -4.62
CA VAL A 69 -7.07 -17.20 -5.69
C VAL A 69 -5.65 -17.36 -5.15
N ARG A 70 -5.13 -16.36 -4.43
CA ARG A 70 -3.80 -16.43 -3.81
C ARG A 70 -3.65 -17.59 -2.82
N GLN A 71 -4.69 -17.87 -2.02
CA GLN A 71 -4.66 -18.99 -1.08
C GLN A 71 -4.70 -20.35 -1.79
N ALA A 72 -5.32 -20.41 -2.98
CA ALA A 72 -5.41 -21.62 -3.78
C ALA A 72 -4.18 -21.86 -4.68
N ALA A 73 -3.39 -20.82 -4.95
CA ALA A 73 -2.22 -20.90 -5.81
C ALA A 73 -1.11 -21.76 -5.18
N PRO A 74 -0.54 -22.73 -5.92
CA PRO A 74 0.60 -23.50 -5.43
C PRO A 74 1.80 -22.57 -5.24
N LYS A 75 2.48 -22.66 -4.10
CA LYS A 75 3.69 -21.89 -3.84
C LYS A 75 4.91 -22.72 -4.21
N PRO A 76 5.88 -22.19 -4.98
CA PRO A 76 7.20 -22.76 -5.10
C PRO A 76 7.81 -23.08 -3.73
N GLU A 77 8.59 -24.15 -3.61
CA GLU A 77 9.19 -24.61 -2.34
C GLU A 77 9.98 -23.51 -1.60
N ASP A 78 10.63 -22.61 -2.33
CA ASP A 78 11.36 -21.48 -1.76
C ASP A 78 10.42 -20.45 -1.09
N LEU A 79 9.24 -20.23 -1.67
CA LEU A 79 8.22 -19.34 -1.11
C LEU A 79 7.48 -19.98 0.07
N GLU A 80 7.43 -21.32 0.14
CA GLU A 80 6.93 -22.04 1.31
C GLU A 80 7.90 -21.94 2.49
N LYS A 81 9.22 -22.10 2.26
CA LYS A 81 10.25 -21.87 3.28
C LYS A 81 10.21 -20.43 3.80
N GLU A 82 10.10 -19.45 2.91
CA GLU A 82 9.95 -18.05 3.33
C GLU A 82 8.63 -17.81 4.08
N ALA A 83 7.55 -18.51 3.74
CA ALA A 83 6.28 -18.43 4.48
C ALA A 83 6.36 -19.00 5.91
N LEU A 84 7.17 -20.04 6.13
CA LEU A 84 7.41 -20.61 7.46
C LEU A 84 8.22 -19.68 8.38
N GLU A 85 9.05 -18.81 7.81
CA GLU A 85 9.79 -17.78 8.55
C GLU A 85 8.97 -16.51 8.84
N LYS A 86 7.77 -16.39 8.26
CA LYS A 86 6.87 -15.24 8.50
C LYS A 86 6.15 -15.41 9.84
N GLY A 87 5.89 -14.28 10.51
CA GLY A 87 5.13 -14.24 11.74
C GLY A 87 5.77 -13.40 12.84
N PHE A 88 5.23 -13.58 14.05
CA PHE A 88 5.71 -12.93 15.26
C PHE A 88 6.73 -13.83 15.96
N SER A 89 7.87 -13.27 16.32
CA SER A 89 8.94 -13.94 17.04
C SER A 89 9.38 -13.10 18.24
N ILE A 90 9.66 -13.78 19.35
CA ILE A 90 10.20 -13.17 20.56
C ILE A 90 11.67 -13.54 20.63
N ASP A 91 12.54 -12.58 20.29
CA ASP A 91 14.00 -12.79 20.30
C ASP A 91 14.55 -12.81 21.73
N SER A 92 13.99 -11.97 22.61
CA SER A 92 14.33 -11.95 24.02
C SER A 92 13.16 -11.44 24.86
N TRP A 93 12.61 -12.32 25.69
CA TRP A 93 11.54 -11.96 26.62
C TRP A 93 11.98 -10.88 27.61
N TRP A 94 13.17 -11.04 28.20
CA TRP A 94 13.68 -10.16 29.25
C TRP A 94 14.01 -8.75 28.75
N MET A 95 14.57 -8.63 27.55
CA MET A 95 14.86 -7.33 26.91
C MET A 95 13.65 -6.75 26.17
N GLY A 96 12.52 -7.48 26.15
CA GLY A 96 11.33 -7.12 25.38
C GLY A 96 11.58 -7.00 23.88
N ARG A 97 12.51 -7.80 23.33
CA ARG A 97 12.85 -7.80 21.90
C ARG A 97 11.92 -8.72 21.14
N THR A 98 11.25 -8.16 20.15
CA THR A 98 10.34 -8.89 19.27
C THR A 98 10.62 -8.52 17.83
N SER A 99 10.37 -9.46 16.91
CA SER A 99 10.40 -9.18 15.49
C SER A 99 9.14 -9.72 14.83
N TYR A 100 8.61 -8.95 13.88
CA TYR A 100 7.38 -9.26 13.17
C TYR A 100 7.59 -9.12 11.66
N THR A 101 7.34 -10.20 10.96
CA THR A 101 7.31 -10.27 9.49
C THR A 101 5.86 -10.52 9.09
N PRO A 102 5.21 -9.65 8.29
CA PRO A 102 3.83 -9.87 7.88
C PRO A 102 3.64 -11.21 7.17
N THR A 103 2.62 -11.95 7.61
CA THR A 103 2.27 -13.27 7.05
C THR A 103 1.58 -13.18 5.70
N THR A 104 0.88 -12.07 5.44
CA THR A 104 0.18 -11.81 4.18
C THR A 104 0.45 -10.38 3.74
N ASP A 105 1.17 -10.23 2.63
CA ASP A 105 1.34 -8.94 1.97
C ASP A 105 0.36 -8.87 0.78
N PRO A 106 -0.56 -7.91 0.77
CA PRO A 106 -1.48 -7.76 -0.34
C PRO A 106 -0.77 -7.49 -1.68
N SER A 107 0.43 -6.89 -1.67
CA SER A 107 1.28 -6.59 -2.85
C SER A 107 2.18 -7.73 -3.30
N ASP A 108 2.06 -8.92 -2.71
CA ASP A 108 2.78 -10.10 -3.19
C ASP A 108 2.09 -10.75 -4.40
N TRP A 109 2.76 -11.72 -5.02
CA TRP A 109 2.17 -12.52 -6.10
C TRP A 109 0.85 -13.18 -5.67
N ILE A 110 -0.12 -13.19 -6.57
CA ILE A 110 -1.41 -13.91 -6.52
C ILE A 110 -1.28 -15.29 -7.18
N LEU A 111 -0.63 -15.38 -8.34
CA LEU A 111 -0.31 -16.59 -9.10
C LEU A 111 1.17 -16.95 -8.90
N PRO A 112 1.55 -18.22 -9.10
CA PRO A 112 2.95 -18.62 -8.96
C PRO A 112 3.87 -17.87 -9.93
N ALA A 113 5.00 -17.39 -9.41
CA ALA A 113 6.08 -16.79 -10.20
C ALA A 113 7.30 -17.72 -10.23
N PRO A 114 8.13 -17.66 -11.28
CA PRO A 114 9.32 -18.49 -11.39
C PRO A 114 10.34 -18.14 -10.29
N GLY A 115 10.87 -19.16 -9.61
CA GLY A 115 11.87 -18.99 -8.56
C GLY A 115 13.30 -18.80 -9.11
N PRO A 116 14.25 -18.34 -8.27
CA PRO A 116 15.64 -18.11 -8.69
C PRO A 116 16.33 -19.31 -9.36
N ALA A 117 15.95 -20.53 -8.97
CA ALA A 117 16.51 -21.76 -9.51
C ALA A 117 16.22 -21.98 -11.02
N THR A 118 15.17 -21.36 -11.56
CA THR A 118 14.80 -21.50 -12.98
C THR A 118 15.23 -20.32 -13.84
N TRP A 119 15.86 -19.30 -13.25
CA TRP A 119 16.26 -18.11 -13.99
C TRP A 119 17.50 -18.37 -14.84
N ASN A 120 17.51 -17.80 -16.03
CA ASN A 120 18.67 -17.80 -16.90
C ASN A 120 19.80 -16.99 -16.26
N GLU A 121 21.05 -17.35 -16.51
CA GLU A 121 22.21 -16.55 -16.05
C GLU A 121 22.15 -15.12 -16.61
N ASN A 122 21.84 -15.00 -17.91
CA ASN A 122 21.54 -13.73 -18.54
C ASN A 122 20.09 -13.32 -18.23
N GLN A 123 19.92 -12.27 -17.42
CA GLN A 123 18.60 -11.82 -16.99
C GLN A 123 17.79 -11.10 -18.07
N TYR A 124 18.43 -10.72 -19.17
CA TYR A 124 17.80 -10.00 -20.28
C TYR A 124 17.06 -10.92 -21.27
N VAL A 125 17.41 -12.21 -21.29
CA VAL A 125 16.78 -13.17 -22.22
C VAL A 125 15.37 -13.54 -21.77
N PRO A 126 14.51 -14.00 -22.71
CA PRO A 126 13.21 -14.55 -22.37
C PRO A 126 13.34 -15.71 -21.38
N HIS A 127 12.39 -15.83 -20.46
CA HIS A 127 12.33 -16.93 -19.52
C HIS A 127 11.55 -18.10 -20.13
N GLY A 128 12.10 -19.32 -20.04
CA GLY A 128 11.46 -20.50 -20.61
C GLY A 128 11.23 -20.37 -22.12
N ASP A 129 9.98 -20.46 -22.55
CA ASP A 129 9.55 -20.32 -23.94
C ASP A 129 9.36 -18.84 -24.39
N GLY A 130 9.60 -17.89 -23.48
CA GLY A 130 9.42 -16.46 -23.74
C GLY A 130 7.96 -15.99 -23.75
N THR A 131 7.06 -16.79 -23.16
CA THR A 131 5.72 -16.33 -22.83
C THR A 131 5.73 -15.32 -21.67
N PRO A 132 4.79 -14.36 -21.64
CA PRO A 132 4.67 -13.45 -20.50
C PRO A 132 4.37 -14.22 -19.21
N LEU A 133 4.80 -13.68 -18.06
CA LEU A 133 4.53 -14.27 -16.75
C LEU A 133 3.02 -14.50 -16.52
N PRO A 134 2.62 -15.46 -15.68
CA PRO A 134 1.20 -15.78 -15.46
C PRO A 134 0.33 -14.58 -15.08
N GLU A 135 0.82 -13.65 -14.25
CA GLU A 135 0.09 -12.42 -13.89
C GLU A 135 0.29 -11.24 -14.84
N HIS A 136 1.01 -11.43 -15.94
CA HIS A 136 1.17 -10.37 -16.92
C HIS A 136 -0.21 -9.97 -17.48
N PRO A 137 -0.54 -8.68 -17.62
CA PRO A 137 -1.85 -8.21 -18.09
C PRO A 137 -2.30 -8.77 -19.44
N VAL A 138 -1.36 -9.17 -20.30
CA VAL A 138 -1.65 -9.87 -21.57
C VAL A 138 -2.30 -11.25 -21.34
N ASN A 139 -1.99 -11.92 -20.23
CA ASN A 139 -2.52 -13.24 -19.89
C ASN A 139 -3.79 -13.16 -19.05
N VAL A 140 -3.78 -12.33 -18.00
CA VAL A 140 -4.92 -12.24 -17.05
C VAL A 140 -5.92 -11.15 -17.41
N GLY A 141 -5.54 -10.12 -18.16
CA GLY A 141 -6.33 -8.91 -18.37
C GLY A 141 -6.18 -7.87 -17.26
N THR A 142 -6.69 -6.68 -17.51
CA THR A 142 -6.69 -5.55 -16.57
C THR A 142 -7.94 -5.61 -15.68
N PRO A 143 -7.80 -5.70 -14.34
CA PRO A 143 -8.95 -5.71 -13.43
C PRO A 143 -9.71 -4.38 -13.43
N ARG A 144 -11.04 -4.46 -13.54
CA ARG A 144 -11.96 -3.32 -13.49
C ARG A 144 -12.91 -3.48 -12.30
N PRO A 145 -12.71 -2.70 -11.23
CA PRO A 145 -13.57 -2.80 -10.06
C PRO A 145 -15.00 -2.32 -10.39
N ALA A 146 -15.99 -2.90 -9.71
CA ALA A 146 -17.39 -2.51 -9.88
C ALA A 146 -17.60 -1.02 -9.62
N THR A 147 -18.47 -0.37 -10.39
CA THR A 147 -18.80 1.06 -10.22
C THR A 147 -19.14 1.40 -8.77
N ILE A 148 -19.96 0.56 -8.12
CA ILE A 148 -20.29 0.67 -6.70
C ILE A 148 -20.25 -0.71 -6.02
N SER A 149 -19.69 -0.77 -4.82
CA SER A 149 -19.61 -2.00 -4.00
C SER A 149 -20.42 -1.85 -2.71
N THR A 150 -20.38 -2.85 -1.82
CA THR A 150 -20.94 -2.73 -0.47
C THR A 150 -20.40 -1.48 0.24
N TYR A 151 -19.10 -1.19 0.12
CA TYR A 151 -18.51 0.04 0.65
C TYR A 151 -19.23 1.28 0.10
N GLY A 152 -19.39 1.36 -1.22
CA GLY A 152 -19.97 2.51 -1.88
C GLY A 152 -21.41 2.78 -1.47
N ILE A 153 -22.25 1.75 -1.40
CA ILE A 153 -23.65 1.89 -0.94
C ILE A 153 -23.69 2.33 0.52
N MET A 154 -22.94 1.67 1.40
CA MET A 154 -22.98 1.97 2.85
C MET A 154 -22.47 3.39 3.14
N MET A 155 -21.38 3.80 2.48
CA MET A 155 -20.83 5.14 2.66
C MET A 155 -21.69 6.22 2.00
N LEU A 156 -22.36 5.94 0.88
CA LEU A 156 -23.31 6.87 0.28
C LEU A 156 -24.51 7.09 1.21
N LEU A 157 -25.10 6.02 1.74
CA LEU A 157 -26.20 6.11 2.72
C LEU A 157 -25.75 6.82 4.00
N PHE A 158 -24.54 6.55 4.48
CA PHE A 158 -23.96 7.24 5.62
C PHE A 158 -23.83 8.75 5.38
N VAL A 159 -23.28 9.16 4.24
CA VAL A 159 -23.13 10.57 3.87
C VAL A 159 -24.47 11.26 3.73
N LEU A 160 -25.44 10.64 3.04
CA LEU A 160 -26.79 11.19 2.91
C LEU A 160 -27.43 11.34 4.29
N GLY A 161 -27.29 10.34 5.15
CA GLY A 161 -27.79 10.36 6.53
C GLY A 161 -27.11 11.40 7.43
N LEU A 162 -25.82 11.66 7.24
CA LEU A 162 -25.14 12.77 7.91
C LEU A 162 -25.69 14.13 7.48
N CYS A 163 -25.92 14.33 6.18
CA CYS A 163 -26.47 15.58 5.68
C CYS A 163 -27.92 15.81 6.16
N THR A 164 -28.77 14.78 6.11
CA THR A 164 -30.15 14.89 6.61
C THR A 164 -30.20 15.04 8.12
N GLY A 165 -29.33 14.35 8.85
CA GLY A 165 -29.18 14.49 10.30
C GLY A 165 -28.70 15.88 10.72
N ALA A 166 -27.72 16.45 10.00
CA ALA A 166 -27.26 17.82 10.23
C ALA A 166 -28.37 18.84 9.96
N TRP A 167 -29.12 18.68 8.86
CA TRP A 167 -30.27 19.54 8.56
C TRP A 167 -31.33 19.48 9.66
N TYR A 168 -31.76 18.27 10.03
CA TYR A 168 -32.75 18.07 11.10
C TYR A 168 -32.28 18.62 12.45
N ALA A 169 -31.00 18.46 12.79
CA ALA A 169 -30.43 18.98 14.02
C ALA A 169 -30.44 20.51 14.07
N VAL A 170 -30.13 21.18 12.95
CA VAL A 170 -30.20 22.65 12.87
C VAL A 170 -31.65 23.13 12.98
N GLU A 171 -32.58 22.50 12.26
CA GLU A 171 -34.00 22.90 12.27
C GLU A 171 -34.64 22.77 13.66
N ASN A 172 -34.20 21.78 14.45
CA ASN A 172 -34.70 21.54 15.81
C ASN A 172 -33.79 22.11 16.92
N SER A 173 -32.76 22.87 16.56
CA SER A 173 -31.86 23.48 17.54
C SER A 173 -32.53 24.62 18.29
N THR A 174 -32.18 24.77 19.57
CA THR A 174 -32.63 25.92 20.38
C THR A 174 -31.57 27.02 20.35
N PRO A 175 -31.92 28.28 20.65
CA PRO A 175 -30.93 29.37 20.69
C PRO A 175 -29.76 29.14 21.68
N GLU A 176 -29.94 28.29 22.68
CA GLU A 176 -28.91 27.92 23.66
C GLU A 176 -27.99 26.79 23.13
N GLU A 177 -28.52 25.94 22.24
CA GLU A 177 -27.80 24.84 21.58
C GLU A 177 -27.61 25.18 20.10
N ASP A 178 -26.87 26.24 19.79
CA ASP A 178 -26.60 26.62 18.40
C ASP A 178 -25.82 25.53 17.66
N LEU A 179 -26.53 24.77 16.81
CA LEU A 179 -25.99 23.68 15.99
C LEU A 179 -25.74 24.10 14.54
N THR A 180 -25.84 25.39 14.21
CA THR A 180 -25.64 25.91 12.85
C THR A 180 -24.25 25.62 12.29
N PHE A 181 -23.28 25.27 13.14
CA PHE A 181 -21.93 24.86 12.74
C PHE A 181 -21.88 23.47 12.08
N LEU A 182 -22.84 22.57 12.31
CA LEU A 182 -22.80 21.18 11.83
C LEU A 182 -22.70 21.06 10.29
N PRO A 183 -23.50 21.79 9.48
CA PRO A 183 -23.37 21.78 8.02
C PRO A 183 -22.00 22.28 7.53
N TYR A 184 -21.42 23.28 8.19
CA TYR A 184 -20.07 23.77 7.86
C TYR A 184 -18.98 22.73 8.14
N VAL A 185 -19.13 21.96 9.23
CA VAL A 185 -18.23 20.83 9.52
C VAL A 185 -18.36 19.75 8.44
N ALA A 186 -19.58 19.38 8.05
CA ALA A 186 -19.82 18.42 6.97
C ALA A 186 -19.22 18.90 5.64
N LEU A 187 -19.40 20.19 5.31
CA LEU A 187 -18.82 20.82 4.13
C LEU A 187 -17.28 20.81 4.16
N GLY A 188 -16.66 21.20 5.29
CA GLY A 188 -15.21 21.24 5.44
C GLY A 188 -14.56 19.86 5.36
N VAL A 189 -15.13 18.87 6.05
CA VAL A 189 -14.69 17.48 6.00
C VAL A 189 -14.90 16.89 4.60
N GLY A 190 -16.07 17.16 3.99
CA GLY A 190 -16.38 16.78 2.62
C GLY A 190 -15.35 17.32 1.63
N ALA A 191 -15.06 18.62 1.67
CA ALA A 191 -14.12 19.27 0.76
C ALA A 191 -12.71 18.67 0.90
N LEU A 192 -12.22 18.48 2.13
CA LEU A 192 -10.93 17.83 2.36
C LEU A 192 -10.91 16.41 1.81
N TRP A 193 -11.98 15.65 2.05
CA TRP A 193 -12.11 14.29 1.56
C TRP A 193 -12.19 14.23 0.02
N SER A 194 -12.89 15.17 -0.62
CA SER A 194 -12.95 15.31 -2.09
C SER A 194 -11.59 15.65 -2.70
N ILE A 195 -10.78 16.50 -2.05
CA ILE A 195 -9.42 16.80 -2.49
C ILE A 195 -8.56 15.52 -2.47
N ILE A 196 -8.61 14.76 -1.38
CA ILE A 196 -7.90 13.47 -1.27
C ILE A 196 -8.41 12.49 -2.34
N GLY A 197 -9.73 12.42 -2.53
CA GLY A 197 -10.39 11.61 -3.55
C GLY A 197 -9.93 11.97 -4.96
N TYR A 198 -9.80 13.25 -5.29
CA TYR A 198 -9.35 13.74 -6.59
C TYR A 198 -7.93 13.27 -6.93
N PHE A 199 -6.98 13.38 -6.00
CA PHE A 199 -5.61 12.90 -6.23
C PHE A 199 -5.55 11.38 -6.39
N ARG A 200 -6.34 10.64 -5.61
CA ARG A 200 -6.46 9.19 -5.76
C ARG A 200 -7.05 8.84 -7.12
N TYR A 201 -8.19 9.43 -7.49
CA TYR A 201 -8.85 9.26 -8.79
C TYR A 201 -7.88 9.46 -9.96
N LYS A 202 -7.10 10.55 -9.93
CA LYS A 202 -6.10 10.84 -10.98
C LYS A 202 -5.07 9.73 -11.12
N MET A 203 -4.59 9.18 -10.01
CA MET A 203 -3.66 8.05 -10.01
C MET A 203 -4.32 6.78 -10.57
N GLN A 204 -5.56 6.47 -10.17
CA GLN A 204 -6.27 5.26 -10.66
C GLN A 204 -6.51 5.33 -12.16
N ARG A 205 -6.88 6.51 -12.65
CA ARG A 205 -7.13 6.72 -14.06
C ARG A 205 -5.87 6.59 -14.90
N GLN A 206 -4.73 7.07 -14.41
CA GLN A 206 -3.45 6.88 -15.10
C GLN A 206 -3.13 5.38 -15.26
N MET A 207 -3.29 4.59 -14.20
CA MET A 207 -3.03 3.14 -14.25
C MET A 207 -4.04 2.38 -15.13
N ALA A 208 -5.30 2.80 -15.16
CA ALA A 208 -6.33 2.13 -15.96
C ALA A 208 -6.28 2.49 -17.46
N ASP A 209 -5.84 3.71 -17.79
CA ASP A 209 -5.82 4.22 -19.17
C ASP A 209 -4.49 3.92 -19.89
N THR A 210 -3.46 3.44 -19.19
CA THR A 210 -2.14 3.16 -19.77
C THR A 210 -1.99 1.66 -20.02
N PRO A 211 -1.83 1.20 -21.28
CA PRO A 211 -1.68 -0.23 -21.55
C PRO A 211 -0.28 -0.72 -21.15
N THR A 212 -0.23 -1.82 -20.40
CA THR A 212 1.02 -2.49 -20.04
C THR A 212 1.72 -3.06 -21.28
N SER A 213 2.98 -2.68 -21.45
CA SER A 213 3.84 -3.12 -22.55
C SER A 213 4.67 -4.34 -22.18
N LEU A 214 4.94 -5.20 -23.16
CA LEU A 214 5.92 -6.29 -23.02
C LEU A 214 7.34 -5.76 -23.12
N VAL A 215 8.25 -6.30 -22.33
CA VAL A 215 9.67 -5.93 -22.31
C VAL A 215 10.35 -6.22 -23.65
N ARG A 216 10.02 -7.33 -24.31
CA ARG A 216 10.61 -7.67 -25.63
C ARG A 216 10.34 -6.64 -26.73
N SER A 217 9.28 -5.83 -26.58
CA SER A 217 8.82 -4.86 -27.59
C SER A 217 8.69 -3.45 -27.03
N VAL A 218 9.34 -3.17 -25.90
CA VAL A 218 9.29 -1.86 -25.26
C VAL A 218 10.06 -0.83 -26.10
N ALA A 219 9.46 0.35 -26.28
CA ALA A 219 10.05 1.46 -27.01
C ALA A 219 10.46 2.60 -26.08
N VAL A 220 11.25 3.54 -26.61
CA VAL A 220 11.55 4.82 -25.95
C VAL A 220 10.24 5.60 -25.75
N GLY A 221 10.02 6.14 -24.56
CA GLY A 221 8.75 6.78 -24.20
C GLY A 221 8.43 6.60 -22.72
N ASN A 222 7.15 6.49 -22.37
CA ASN A 222 6.70 6.31 -20.98
C ASN A 222 5.89 5.01 -20.82
N PRO A 223 6.50 3.82 -20.99
CA PRO A 223 5.76 2.58 -20.89
C PRO A 223 5.36 2.26 -19.46
N GLU A 224 4.26 1.53 -19.36
CA GLU A 224 3.86 0.78 -18.17
C GLU A 224 4.42 -0.64 -18.28
N LEU A 225 5.13 -1.10 -17.24
CA LEU A 225 5.78 -2.40 -17.22
C LEU A 225 5.44 -3.14 -15.93
N VAL A 226 5.18 -4.43 -16.06
CA VAL A 226 4.93 -5.35 -14.96
C VAL A 226 5.85 -6.54 -15.09
N GLY A 227 6.51 -6.91 -14.00
CA GLY A 227 7.37 -8.09 -14.02
C GLY A 227 7.92 -8.46 -12.66
N GLN A 228 8.90 -9.36 -12.70
CA GLN A 228 9.62 -9.84 -11.55
C GLN A 228 10.97 -9.12 -11.43
N VAL A 229 11.33 -8.77 -10.20
CA VAL A 229 12.64 -8.21 -9.88
C VAL A 229 13.71 -9.30 -9.96
N ARG A 230 14.71 -9.11 -10.82
CA ARG A 230 15.89 -9.97 -10.94
C ARG A 230 17.17 -9.16 -10.72
N PRO A 231 18.25 -9.79 -10.21
CA PRO A 231 19.50 -9.08 -9.95
C PRO A 231 20.11 -8.55 -11.25
N SER A 232 20.59 -7.31 -11.25
CA SER A 232 21.44 -6.80 -12.34
C SER A 232 22.90 -7.16 -12.10
N LYS A 233 23.80 -6.78 -13.01
CA LYS A 233 25.25 -6.86 -12.77
C LYS A 233 25.73 -6.02 -11.58
N SER A 234 24.94 -5.04 -11.13
CA SER A 234 25.22 -4.29 -9.88
C SER A 234 25.06 -5.16 -8.63
N GLY A 235 24.50 -6.36 -8.75
CA GLY A 235 24.29 -7.29 -7.65
C GLY A 235 23.06 -6.96 -6.82
N VAL A 236 23.13 -7.28 -5.52
CA VAL A 236 22.05 -7.07 -4.56
C VAL A 236 22.58 -6.44 -3.28
N LEU A 237 21.73 -5.71 -2.58
CA LEU A 237 22.03 -5.10 -1.30
C LEU A 237 21.74 -6.07 -0.15
N ARG A 238 22.67 -6.07 0.81
CA ARG A 238 22.48 -6.65 2.15
C ARG A 238 22.26 -5.50 3.13
N VAL A 239 21.01 -5.19 3.41
CA VAL A 239 20.62 -4.02 4.21
C VAL A 239 20.83 -4.31 5.69
N VAL A 240 21.74 -3.58 6.33
CA VAL A 240 21.98 -3.64 7.77
C VAL A 240 21.21 -2.51 8.45
N VAL A 241 20.18 -2.86 9.22
CA VAL A 241 19.27 -1.88 9.82
C VAL A 241 19.89 -1.30 11.08
N ASP A 242 20.13 0.01 11.05
CA ASP A 242 20.65 0.78 12.18
C ASP A 242 21.99 0.22 12.73
N GLY A 243 22.82 -0.34 11.83
CA GLY A 243 24.15 -0.88 12.14
C GLY A 243 24.18 -2.10 13.06
N HIS A 244 23.06 -2.80 13.24
CA HIS A 244 22.97 -3.95 14.14
C HIS A 244 23.23 -5.28 13.40
N PRO A 245 24.14 -6.15 13.87
CA PRO A 245 24.56 -7.35 13.14
C PRO A 245 23.44 -8.38 12.95
N ASN A 246 22.41 -8.39 13.81
CA ASN A 246 21.29 -9.32 13.71
C ASN A 246 20.07 -8.74 12.98
N ARG A 247 20.12 -7.47 12.51
CA ARG A 247 19.04 -6.87 11.73
C ARG A 247 19.48 -6.70 10.30
N ILE A 248 19.47 -7.80 9.58
CA ILE A 248 19.97 -7.84 8.21
C ILE A 248 18.88 -8.38 7.30
N ILE A 249 18.61 -7.66 6.22
CA ILE A 249 17.72 -8.10 5.16
C ILE A 249 18.57 -8.35 3.90
N PRO A 250 18.66 -9.61 3.42
CA PRO A 250 19.39 -9.94 2.20
C PRO A 250 18.53 -9.72 0.94
N ASN A 251 19.22 -9.66 -0.20
CA ASN A 251 18.63 -9.68 -1.55
C ASN A 251 17.72 -8.47 -1.85
N CYS A 252 18.03 -7.30 -1.31
CA CYS A 252 17.30 -6.06 -1.59
C CYS A 252 17.83 -5.40 -2.88
N VAL A 253 16.94 -4.77 -3.64
CA VAL A 253 17.31 -3.89 -4.76
C VAL A 253 16.93 -2.44 -4.50
N ASN A 254 15.95 -2.20 -3.62
CA ASN A 254 15.58 -0.88 -3.14
C ASN A 254 15.09 -1.04 -1.70
N PHE A 255 15.45 -0.11 -0.81
CA PHE A 255 15.04 -0.16 0.58
C PHE A 255 14.86 1.24 1.18
N HIS A 256 14.02 1.30 2.20
CA HIS A 256 13.94 2.39 3.15
C HIS A 256 13.69 1.79 4.52
N TRP A 257 14.45 2.21 5.52
CA TRP A 257 14.19 1.84 6.91
C TRP A 257 14.10 3.07 7.78
N SER A 258 13.24 2.98 8.79
CA SER A 258 13.06 4.02 9.80
C SER A 258 13.24 3.44 11.19
N TYR A 259 13.93 4.20 12.04
CA TYR A 259 14.07 3.98 13.47
C TYR A 259 13.25 5.03 14.21
N GLU A 260 12.28 4.55 14.96
CA GLU A 260 11.34 5.35 15.73
C GLU A 260 11.43 5.01 17.21
N VAL A 261 11.28 6.02 18.05
CA VAL A 261 11.17 5.86 19.50
C VAL A 261 9.81 6.30 19.98
N LYS A 262 9.25 5.55 20.93
CA LYS A 262 8.02 5.91 21.62
C LYS A 262 8.38 6.78 22.81
N ILE A 263 7.97 8.04 22.76
CA ILE A 263 8.22 9.02 23.81
C ILE A 263 6.96 9.10 24.69
N ARG A 264 7.16 9.04 26.00
CA ARG A 264 6.15 9.34 27.00
C ARG A 264 6.48 10.68 27.65
N GLU A 265 5.60 11.65 27.44
CA GLU A 265 5.64 12.95 28.09
C GLU A 265 4.56 13.00 29.16
N THR A 266 4.93 13.49 30.34
CA THR A 266 4.00 13.75 31.42
C THR A 266 4.01 15.24 31.70
N THR A 267 2.93 15.92 31.30
CA THR A 267 2.75 17.35 31.57
C THR A 267 1.78 17.51 32.72
N THR A 268 2.07 18.41 33.64
CA THR A 268 1.13 18.81 34.70
C THR A 268 0.45 20.09 34.25
N ASP A 269 -0.87 20.03 34.14
CA ASP A 269 -1.69 21.18 33.80
C ASP A 269 -1.66 22.22 34.93
N SER A 270 -2.08 23.46 34.65
CA SER A 270 -2.18 24.54 35.65
C SER A 270 -3.08 24.18 36.84
N GLU A 271 -3.98 23.20 36.67
CA GLU A 271 -4.86 22.62 37.70
C GLU A 271 -4.23 21.44 38.49
N GLY A 272 -2.95 21.12 38.27
CA GLY A 272 -2.27 20.01 38.94
C GLY A 272 -2.59 18.62 38.38
N LYS A 273 -3.41 18.53 37.33
CA LYS A 273 -3.76 17.26 36.67
C LYS A 273 -2.62 16.80 35.77
N LYS A 274 -2.15 15.57 35.97
CA LYS A 274 -1.12 14.94 35.13
C LYS A 274 -1.76 14.41 33.84
N GLN A 275 -1.32 14.91 32.69
CA GLN A 275 -1.64 14.35 31.39
C GLN A 275 -0.44 13.57 30.88
N THR A 276 -0.67 12.33 30.44
CA THR A 276 0.37 11.49 29.83
C THR A 276 0.07 11.35 28.34
N ARG A 277 0.99 11.80 27.49
CA ARG A 277 0.90 11.62 26.04
C ARG A 277 1.99 10.66 25.59
N GLU A 278 1.59 9.71 24.77
CA GLU A 278 2.52 8.80 24.11
C GLU A 278 2.45 8.97 22.60
N TYR A 279 3.60 9.15 21.96
CA TYR A 279 3.67 9.25 20.50
C TYR A 279 4.99 8.67 19.99
N TRP A 280 4.99 8.26 18.73
CA TRP A 280 6.19 7.79 18.03
C TRP A 280 6.89 8.96 17.36
N ARG A 281 8.21 9.00 17.45
CA ARG A 281 9.04 10.00 16.77
C ARG A 281 10.15 9.29 16.00
N THR A 282 10.26 9.58 14.71
CA THR A 282 11.38 9.11 13.88
C THR A 282 12.67 9.80 14.32
N ILE A 283 13.71 9.01 14.56
CA ILE A 283 15.02 9.49 15.02
C ILE A 283 16.07 9.34 13.92
N ARG A 284 16.02 8.24 13.18
CA ARG A 284 16.90 7.98 12.04
C ARG A 284 16.14 7.27 10.95
N GLU A 285 16.57 7.50 9.73
CA GLU A 285 16.11 6.80 8.56
C GLU A 285 17.27 6.71 7.57
N ASP A 286 17.20 5.72 6.70
CA ASP A 286 18.15 5.55 5.61
C ASP A 286 17.46 4.81 4.46
N SER A 287 17.91 5.10 3.25
CA SER A 287 17.33 4.58 2.03
C SER A 287 18.39 4.44 0.96
N GLY A 288 18.25 3.42 0.13
CA GLY A 288 19.17 3.19 -0.97
C GLY A 288 18.61 2.19 -1.95
N GLY A 289 19.21 2.16 -3.14
CA GLY A 289 18.82 1.23 -4.17
C GLY A 289 19.94 0.99 -5.17
N LEU A 290 19.89 -0.17 -5.80
CA LEU A 290 20.72 -0.55 -6.93
C LEU A 290 19.83 -0.78 -8.15
N PRO A 291 20.36 -0.56 -9.37
CA PRO A 291 19.68 -0.98 -10.58
C PRO A 291 19.32 -2.47 -10.54
N PHE A 292 18.14 -2.83 -11.03
CA PHE A 292 17.68 -4.22 -11.11
C PHE A 292 17.11 -4.50 -12.50
N ILE A 293 16.94 -5.78 -12.83
CA ILE A 293 16.30 -6.20 -14.07
C ILE A 293 14.83 -6.49 -13.79
N LEU A 294 13.92 -5.77 -14.43
CA LEU A 294 12.52 -6.15 -14.49
C LEU A 294 12.37 -7.18 -15.60
N ASN A 295 11.98 -8.40 -15.26
CA ASN A 295 11.72 -9.44 -16.24
C ASN A 295 10.23 -9.81 -16.25
N ASP A 296 9.57 -9.65 -17.40
CA ASP A 296 8.14 -9.90 -17.58
C ASP A 296 7.83 -11.30 -18.14
N GLY A 297 8.86 -12.17 -18.26
CA GLY A 297 8.80 -13.46 -18.92
C GLY A 297 9.29 -13.41 -20.37
N THR A 298 8.99 -12.32 -21.09
CA THR A 298 9.40 -12.14 -22.49
C THR A 298 10.81 -11.58 -22.64
N GLY A 299 11.31 -10.87 -21.63
CA GLY A 299 12.67 -10.36 -21.58
C GLY A 299 12.92 -9.58 -20.30
N GLY A 300 14.18 -9.19 -20.09
CA GLY A 300 14.58 -8.32 -18.97
C GLY A 300 14.89 -6.90 -19.42
N ILE A 301 14.57 -5.89 -18.62
CA ILE A 301 14.99 -4.49 -18.86
C ILE A 301 15.59 -3.90 -17.59
N LEU A 302 16.61 -3.06 -17.76
CA LEU A 302 17.27 -2.39 -16.65
C LEU A 302 16.40 -1.26 -16.09
N VAL A 303 16.18 -1.28 -14.77
CA VAL A 303 15.42 -0.25 -14.05
C VAL A 303 16.33 0.42 -13.02
N LYS A 304 16.33 1.75 -12.97
CA LYS A 304 17.07 2.55 -11.98
C LYS A 304 16.13 3.03 -10.86
N PRO A 305 15.93 2.29 -9.76
CA PRO A 305 14.91 2.60 -8.75
C PRO A 305 15.12 3.94 -8.05
N THR A 306 16.36 4.36 -7.85
CA THR A 306 16.72 5.61 -7.15
C THR A 306 16.31 6.87 -7.90
N THR A 307 15.96 6.76 -9.18
CA THR A 307 15.48 7.88 -10.00
C THR A 307 13.99 8.17 -9.81
N PHE A 308 13.24 7.27 -9.18
CA PHE A 308 11.80 7.42 -8.97
C PHE A 308 11.50 8.29 -7.75
N LYS A 309 10.73 9.36 -7.97
CA LYS A 309 10.23 10.23 -6.87
C LYS A 309 9.10 9.59 -6.06
N ARG A 310 8.37 8.66 -6.66
CA ARG A 310 7.18 8.02 -6.07
C ARG A 310 7.39 6.52 -6.06
N THR A 311 7.79 6.00 -4.90
CA THR A 311 8.05 4.59 -4.68
C THR A 311 7.10 4.07 -3.61
N ASP A 312 6.31 3.04 -3.94
CA ASP A 312 5.50 2.29 -2.99
C ASP A 312 6.06 0.87 -2.88
N MET A 313 6.62 0.53 -1.72
CA MET A 313 7.18 -0.81 -1.48
C MET A 313 6.15 -1.78 -0.89
N GLY A 314 4.88 -1.39 -0.84
CA GLY A 314 3.81 -2.16 -0.24
C GLY A 314 3.90 -2.17 1.29
N GLN A 315 3.44 -3.26 1.90
CA GLN A 315 3.57 -3.43 3.34
C GLN A 315 5.04 -3.56 3.75
N TYR A 316 5.38 -3.08 4.96
CA TYR A 316 6.73 -3.26 5.49
C TYR A 316 7.13 -4.74 5.48
N LEU A 317 8.38 -5.02 5.17
CA LEU A 317 8.89 -6.38 5.07
C LEU A 317 9.10 -6.99 6.46
N LYS A 318 9.76 -6.25 7.35
CA LYS A 318 10.05 -6.70 8.71
C LYS A 318 10.08 -5.52 9.67
N ARG A 319 9.60 -5.76 10.89
CA ARG A 319 9.64 -4.80 12.00
C ARG A 319 10.31 -5.44 13.21
N TRP A 320 11.17 -4.70 13.88
CA TRP A 320 11.70 -5.06 15.19
C TRP A 320 11.21 -4.06 16.22
N GLU A 321 10.89 -4.55 17.42
CA GLU A 321 10.58 -3.71 18.57
C GLU A 321 11.43 -4.12 19.77
N SER A 322 11.81 -3.14 20.58
CA SER A 322 12.50 -3.39 21.85
C SER A 322 12.07 -2.37 22.91
N ASN A 323 12.12 -2.76 24.18
CA ASN A 323 11.92 -1.84 25.30
C ASN A 323 13.21 -1.05 25.63
N HIS A 324 14.37 -1.47 25.13
CA HIS A 324 15.68 -0.86 25.42
C HIS A 324 16.41 -0.50 24.13
N ALA A 325 17.37 0.42 24.19
CA ALA A 325 18.23 0.72 23.05
C ALA A 325 19.25 -0.41 22.87
N ASP A 326 19.42 -0.92 21.65
CA ASP A 326 20.02 -2.23 21.40
C ASP A 326 21.53 -2.41 21.70
N SER A 327 22.21 -1.47 22.36
CA SER A 327 23.59 -1.71 22.79
C SER A 327 23.93 -1.01 24.11
N LEU A 328 24.37 -1.75 25.12
CA LEU A 328 24.84 -1.25 26.43
C LEU A 328 25.89 -0.12 26.35
N LYS A 329 26.74 -0.10 25.32
CA LYS A 329 27.72 0.98 25.08
C LYS A 329 27.15 2.22 24.38
N LYS A 330 26.13 2.09 23.52
CA LYS A 330 25.37 3.25 23.00
C LYS A 330 24.15 3.58 23.87
N GLU A 331 23.76 2.76 24.84
CA GLU A 331 22.64 2.98 25.75
C GLU A 331 22.89 4.22 26.58
N LEU A 332 24.07 4.33 27.21
CA LEU A 332 24.44 5.51 27.98
C LEU A 332 24.46 6.79 27.13
N GLY A 333 24.96 6.71 25.89
CA GLY A 333 25.08 7.87 24.99
C GLY A 333 23.79 8.23 24.27
N MET A 334 22.95 7.25 23.91
CA MET A 334 21.69 7.43 23.18
C MET A 334 20.50 7.65 24.10
N GLU A 335 20.51 7.13 25.32
CA GLU A 335 19.51 7.48 26.33
C GLU A 335 19.78 8.88 26.87
N PHE A 336 21.06 9.27 27.02
CA PHE A 336 21.46 10.65 27.29
C PHE A 336 21.18 11.58 26.09
N ALA A 337 21.54 11.22 24.86
CA ALA A 337 21.23 12.01 23.67
C ALA A 337 19.73 12.06 23.37
N ALA A 338 18.98 10.97 23.54
CA ALA A 338 17.52 11.00 23.43
C ALA A 338 16.94 11.91 24.50
N ARG A 339 17.31 11.78 25.78
CA ARG A 339 16.89 12.74 26.82
C ARG A 339 17.25 14.19 26.48
N LEU A 340 18.40 14.43 25.84
CA LEU A 340 18.86 15.76 25.40
C LEU A 340 18.10 16.32 24.18
N PHE A 341 17.71 15.47 23.22
CA PHE A 341 17.09 15.85 21.94
C PHE A 341 15.56 15.66 21.89
N THR A 342 14.98 14.90 22.82
CA THR A 342 13.55 14.57 22.84
C THR A 342 12.80 15.04 24.08
N GLY A 343 13.47 15.48 25.15
CA GLY A 343 12.83 16.10 26.33
C GLY A 343 11.87 15.21 27.13
N GLY A 344 11.70 13.93 26.76
CA GLY A 344 10.77 12.97 27.36
C GLY A 344 11.37 11.58 27.57
N ASN A 345 10.66 10.73 28.31
CA ASN A 345 11.13 9.36 28.61
C ASN A 345 10.87 8.44 27.42
N VAL A 346 11.93 7.81 26.89
CA VAL A 346 11.81 6.79 25.84
C VAL A 346 11.34 5.48 26.47
N VAL A 347 10.26 4.91 25.94
CA VAL A 347 9.63 3.70 26.49
C VAL A 347 9.81 2.50 25.57
N LYS A 348 9.86 2.74 24.25
CA LYS A 348 10.03 1.69 23.24
C LYS A 348 10.82 2.18 22.05
N HIS A 349 11.43 1.24 21.36
CA HIS A 349 12.17 1.39 20.14
C HIS A 349 11.52 0.53 19.05
N ARG A 350 11.43 1.06 17.83
CA ARG A 350 10.86 0.37 16.68
C ARG A 350 11.72 0.62 15.45
N TRP A 351 12.03 -0.43 14.73
CA TRP A 351 12.69 -0.36 13.44
C TRP A 351 11.77 -0.99 12.41
N THR A 352 11.43 -0.25 11.36
CA THR A 352 10.56 -0.73 10.30
C THR A 352 11.31 -0.68 8.98
N VAL A 353 11.33 -1.78 8.23
CA VAL A 353 11.98 -1.86 6.91
C VAL A 353 10.93 -2.06 5.84
N TYR A 354 11.02 -1.24 4.80
CA TYR A 354 10.36 -1.40 3.51
C TYR A 354 11.43 -1.73 2.49
N ALA A 355 11.24 -2.78 1.70
CA ALA A 355 12.21 -3.16 0.69
C ALA A 355 11.54 -3.85 -0.50
N LEU A 356 12.10 -3.60 -1.68
CA LEU A 356 11.89 -4.41 -2.87
C LEU A 356 13.03 -5.44 -2.95
N ARG A 357 12.67 -6.72 -2.98
CA ARG A 357 13.62 -7.84 -3.02
C ARG A 357 13.59 -8.56 -4.36
N VAL A 358 14.68 -9.25 -4.65
CA VAL A 358 14.77 -10.21 -5.76
C VAL A 358 13.61 -11.22 -5.65
N GLY A 359 12.93 -11.45 -6.78
CA GLY A 359 11.74 -12.29 -6.89
C GLY A 359 10.41 -11.59 -6.64
N ASN A 360 10.39 -10.38 -6.08
CA ASN A 360 9.14 -9.65 -5.85
C ASN A 360 8.48 -9.20 -7.17
N PRO A 361 7.13 -9.09 -7.18
CA PRO A 361 6.42 -8.46 -8.28
C PRO A 361 6.64 -6.95 -8.21
N VAL A 362 6.85 -6.35 -9.37
CA VAL A 362 6.98 -4.91 -9.51
C VAL A 362 6.16 -4.40 -10.68
N TYR A 363 5.44 -3.33 -10.41
CA TYR A 363 4.69 -2.52 -11.34
C TYR A 363 5.39 -1.17 -11.44
N LEU A 364 5.62 -0.68 -12.64
CA LEU A 364 6.16 0.67 -12.82
C LEU A 364 5.58 1.37 -14.02
N VAL A 365 5.52 2.69 -13.90
CA VAL A 365 5.36 3.61 -15.02
C VAL A 365 6.58 4.52 -14.96
N GLY A 366 7.39 4.53 -16.02
CA GLY A 366 8.63 5.31 -16.05
C GLY A 366 9.00 5.72 -17.45
N THR A 367 10.02 6.55 -17.59
CA THR A 367 10.55 6.94 -18.89
C THR A 367 11.61 5.95 -19.33
N THR A 368 11.39 5.31 -20.48
CA THR A 368 12.37 4.46 -21.15
C THR A 368 13.26 5.33 -22.04
N LYS A 369 14.58 5.19 -21.86
CA LYS A 369 15.61 5.91 -22.62
C LYS A 369 16.66 4.94 -23.14
N SER A 370 17.36 5.35 -24.18
CA SER A 370 18.54 4.64 -24.66
C SER A 370 19.66 4.71 -23.63
N ARG A 371 20.31 3.58 -23.40
CA ARG A 371 21.48 3.49 -22.52
C ARG A 371 22.71 4.11 -23.20
N PRO A 372 23.60 4.74 -22.44
CA PRO A 372 24.93 5.10 -22.94
C PRO A 372 25.66 3.85 -23.45
N GLN A 373 26.36 3.97 -24.58
CA GLN A 373 27.05 2.84 -25.20
C GLN A 373 28.15 2.28 -24.27
N GLU A 374 28.76 3.12 -23.44
CA GLU A 374 29.72 2.73 -22.41
C GLU A 374 29.09 1.76 -21.38
N ASP A 375 27.89 2.06 -20.88
CA ASP A 375 27.19 1.20 -19.92
C ASP A 375 26.85 -0.18 -20.52
N VAL A 376 26.48 -0.21 -21.80
CA VAL A 376 26.17 -1.46 -22.54
C VAL A 376 27.43 -2.30 -22.72
N GLN A 377 28.55 -1.68 -23.10
CA GLN A 377 29.84 -2.36 -23.27
C GLN A 377 30.41 -2.86 -21.94
N ASN A 378 30.34 -2.04 -20.88
CA ASN A 378 30.78 -2.41 -19.54
C ASN A 378 30.03 -3.62 -18.98
N GLU A 379 28.77 -3.79 -19.39
CA GLU A 379 27.96 -4.95 -19.01
C GLU A 379 28.22 -6.19 -19.89
N GLY A 380 29.01 -6.04 -20.96
CA GLY A 380 29.35 -7.11 -21.90
C GLY A 380 28.19 -7.50 -22.82
N LEU A 381 27.28 -6.58 -23.11
CA LEU A 381 26.11 -6.82 -23.96
C LEU A 381 26.46 -6.58 -25.43
N ASP A 382 26.05 -7.50 -26.29
CA ASP A 382 26.34 -7.50 -27.73
C ASP A 382 25.41 -6.58 -28.55
N GLY A 383 24.37 -6.03 -27.91
CA GLY A 383 23.37 -5.16 -28.52
C GLY A 383 22.39 -5.87 -29.48
N THR A 384 22.40 -7.20 -29.52
CA THR A 384 21.47 -7.97 -30.36
C THR A 384 20.03 -7.89 -29.86
N LEU A 385 19.87 -7.81 -28.53
CA LEU A 385 18.58 -7.71 -27.85
C LEU A 385 18.21 -6.24 -27.65
N GLN A 386 17.14 -5.77 -28.28
CA GLN A 386 16.72 -4.36 -28.19
C GLN A 386 16.50 -3.88 -26.74
N ASN A 387 15.92 -4.73 -25.89
CA ASN A 387 15.69 -4.45 -24.47
C ASN A 387 16.98 -4.23 -23.66
N THR A 388 18.12 -4.74 -24.13
CA THR A 388 19.42 -4.50 -23.46
C THR A 388 19.96 -3.09 -23.67
N LEU A 389 19.52 -2.42 -24.75
CA LEU A 389 19.93 -1.07 -25.13
C LEU A 389 19.09 0.02 -24.45
N LEU A 390 18.08 -0.37 -23.68
CA LEU A 390 17.13 0.52 -23.05
C LEU A 390 17.22 0.41 -21.52
N GLU A 391 16.97 1.53 -20.85
CA GLU A 391 16.81 1.60 -19.41
C GLU A 391 15.57 2.39 -19.03
N VAL A 392 15.01 2.07 -17.87
CA VAL A 392 13.84 2.75 -17.32
C VAL A 392 14.26 3.61 -16.13
N VAL A 393 13.89 4.89 -16.20
CA VAL A 393 14.13 5.89 -15.15
C VAL A 393 12.81 6.52 -14.68
N GLY A 394 12.77 6.98 -13.44
CA GLY A 394 11.60 7.54 -12.78
C GLY A 394 11.39 9.04 -13.04
N GLU A 395 11.57 9.48 -14.28
CA GLU A 395 11.35 10.86 -14.68
C GLU A 395 9.88 11.12 -15.04
N ASP A 396 9.33 12.25 -14.58
CA ASP A 396 7.97 12.65 -14.92
C ASP A 396 7.91 13.18 -16.35
N ALA A 397 6.87 12.82 -17.10
CA ALA A 397 6.56 13.38 -18.42
C ALA A 397 5.24 14.19 -18.38
N PRO A 398 4.98 15.06 -19.37
CA PRO A 398 3.69 15.75 -19.48
C PRO A 398 2.54 14.73 -19.48
N GLY A 399 1.64 14.83 -18.49
CA GLY A 399 0.49 13.93 -18.35
C GLY A 399 0.78 12.58 -17.67
N VAL A 400 2.04 12.19 -17.46
CA VAL A 400 2.42 10.89 -16.87
C VAL A 400 3.32 11.09 -15.66
N LYS A 401 2.89 10.57 -14.51
CA LYS A 401 3.70 10.58 -13.29
C LYS A 401 4.44 9.26 -13.15
N ALA A 402 5.76 9.33 -13.06
CA ALA A 402 6.56 8.13 -12.86
C ALA A 402 6.33 7.58 -11.45
N THR A 403 6.09 6.28 -11.38
CA THR A 403 5.78 5.54 -10.17
C THR A 403 6.44 4.16 -10.22
N LEU A 404 6.94 3.72 -9.08
CA LEU A 404 7.46 2.37 -8.87
C LEU A 404 6.66 1.77 -7.71
N GLN A 405 5.97 0.66 -7.93
CA GLN A 405 5.11 0.03 -6.93
C GLN A 405 5.42 -1.45 -6.83
N ARG A 406 5.48 -1.98 -5.61
CA ARG A 406 5.48 -3.43 -5.38
C ARG A 406 4.09 -4.00 -5.66
N GLY A 407 4.05 -5.13 -6.36
CA GLY A 407 2.82 -5.76 -6.84
C GLY A 407 2.74 -5.78 -8.35
N THR A 408 1.87 -6.63 -8.88
CA THR A 408 1.49 -6.65 -10.29
C THR A 408 0.34 -5.67 -10.54
N GLU A 409 -0.01 -5.41 -11.80
CA GLU A 409 -1.23 -4.67 -12.15
C GLU A 409 -2.47 -5.35 -11.53
N LEU A 410 -2.56 -6.67 -11.62
CA LEU A 410 -3.64 -7.46 -10.99
C LEU A 410 -3.72 -7.23 -9.48
N ALA A 411 -2.58 -7.28 -8.79
CA ALA A 411 -2.54 -7.10 -7.35
C ALA A 411 -2.88 -5.66 -6.93
N ASN A 412 -2.39 -4.66 -7.67
CA ASN A 412 -2.52 -3.25 -7.30
C ASN A 412 -3.91 -2.70 -7.69
N LEU A 413 -4.33 -2.86 -8.94
CA LEU A 413 -5.66 -2.45 -9.40
C LEU A 413 -6.78 -3.30 -8.77
N GLY A 414 -6.55 -4.60 -8.54
CA GLY A 414 -7.54 -5.47 -7.91
C GLY A 414 -7.89 -5.10 -6.45
N ARG A 415 -7.03 -4.32 -5.78
CA ARG A 415 -7.28 -3.74 -4.46
C ARG A 415 -7.90 -2.36 -4.50
N MET A 416 -7.90 -1.73 -5.67
CA MET A 416 -8.37 -0.37 -5.81
C MET A 416 -9.90 -0.33 -5.78
N ARG A 417 -10.42 0.64 -5.01
CA ARG A 417 -11.83 1.00 -5.07
C ARG A 417 -12.11 1.66 -6.42
N SER A 418 -13.37 1.63 -6.83
CA SER A 418 -13.77 2.27 -8.08
C SER A 418 -13.52 3.77 -8.03
N SER A 419 -13.10 4.31 -9.16
CA SER A 419 -12.99 5.75 -9.43
C SER A 419 -14.25 6.52 -9.05
N PHE A 420 -15.42 5.90 -9.23
CA PHE A 420 -16.71 6.47 -8.82
C PHE A 420 -16.79 6.61 -7.29
N GLU A 421 -16.53 5.56 -6.53
CA GLU A 421 -16.60 5.58 -5.06
C GLU A 421 -15.58 6.56 -4.44
N VAL A 422 -14.38 6.61 -5.01
CA VAL A 422 -13.29 7.47 -4.53
C VAL A 422 -13.59 8.97 -4.73
N MET A 423 -14.35 9.32 -5.76
CA MET A 423 -14.64 10.72 -6.10
C MET A 423 -16.05 11.16 -5.67
N MET A 424 -17.07 10.37 -5.98
CA MET A 424 -18.48 10.77 -5.83
C MET A 424 -18.95 10.79 -4.39
N ILE A 425 -18.55 9.82 -3.56
CA ILE A 425 -19.00 9.75 -2.17
C ILE A 425 -18.53 10.99 -1.36
N PRO A 426 -17.25 11.39 -1.41
CA PRO A 426 -16.82 12.65 -0.80
C PRO A 426 -17.53 13.89 -1.40
N LEU A 427 -17.75 13.88 -2.72
CA LEU A 427 -18.43 14.99 -3.40
C LEU A 427 -19.87 15.14 -2.93
N CYS A 428 -20.59 14.04 -2.71
CA CYS A 428 -21.93 14.04 -2.13
C CYS A 428 -21.94 14.67 -0.73
N LEU A 429 -20.92 14.42 0.10
CA LEU A 429 -20.83 15.05 1.43
C LEU A 429 -20.58 16.56 1.32
N THR A 430 -19.70 16.96 0.41
CA THR A 430 -19.41 18.37 0.14
C THR A 430 -20.65 19.11 -0.35
N LEU A 431 -21.32 18.57 -1.38
CA LEU A 431 -22.52 19.17 -1.95
C LEU A 431 -23.69 19.16 -0.96
N GLY A 432 -23.88 18.07 -0.22
CA GLY A 432 -24.91 17.98 0.82
C GLY A 432 -24.66 18.99 1.94
N GLY A 433 -23.43 19.11 2.45
CA GLY A 433 -23.05 20.13 3.43
C GLY A 433 -23.29 21.55 2.91
N LEU A 434 -22.94 21.83 1.65
CA LEU A 434 -23.20 23.13 1.01
C LEU A 434 -24.70 23.44 0.93
N VAL A 435 -25.51 22.50 0.44
CA VAL A 435 -26.96 22.66 0.31
C VAL A 435 -27.60 22.93 1.67
N VAL A 436 -27.27 22.14 2.69
CA VAL A 436 -27.81 22.33 4.04
C VAL A 436 -27.36 23.67 4.63
N THR A 437 -26.12 24.10 4.36
CA THR A 437 -25.65 25.42 4.79
C THR A 437 -26.46 26.55 4.13
N LEU A 438 -26.71 26.46 2.82
CA LEU A 438 -27.45 27.47 2.07
C LEU A 438 -28.93 27.58 2.47
N ILE A 439 -29.54 26.48 2.91
CA ILE A 439 -30.94 26.46 3.39
C ILE A 439 -31.07 27.16 4.75
N ASN A 440 -30.01 27.16 5.56
CA ASN A 440 -30.01 27.69 6.93
C ASN A 440 -29.33 29.07 7.06
N LEU A 441 -28.94 29.68 5.93
CA LEU A 441 -28.54 31.09 5.83
C LEU A 441 -29.77 31.96 5.62
#